data_AF-T1TCE2-F1
#
_entry.id   AF-T1TCE2-F1
#
_cell.length_a   1.000
_cell.length_b   1.000
_cell.length_c   1.000
_cell.angle_alpha   90.00
_cell.angle_beta   90.00
_cell.angle_gamma   90.00
#
_symmetry.space_group_name_H-M   'P 1'
#
loop_
_entity.id
_entity.type
_entity.pdbx_description
1 polymer ?
#
loop_
_entity_poly.entity_id
_entity_poly.type
_entity_poly.pdbx_seq_one_letter_code
_entity_poly.pdbx_strand_id
1 'polypeptide(L)'
;KPAYQRILLKLSGEALQGEDGFGIDPAVLDRMAQEVKELVELGVQVGVVIGGGNLFRGAGLAEAGMNRVVGDHMGMLATVMNGLAMRDALHRAYVNARVMSAIPLKGVCDDYNWADAIRELRQGRVVIFSAGTGNPFFTTDSAACLRGIEIEADVVLKATKVDGVFSADPVANPDAELYDKLSFNSVLEKELKVM
;
A
#
# COMPACT_ATOMS: atom_id res chain seq x y z
N LYS A 1 13.87 0.82 21.10
CA LYS A 1 12.46 1.30 21.14
C LYS A 1 12.18 1.96 19.78
N PRO A 2 11.13 1.57 19.05
CA PRO A 2 10.83 2.13 17.73
C PRO A 2 10.51 3.63 17.82
N ALA A 3 10.84 4.39 16.76
CA ALA A 3 10.60 5.83 16.69
C ALA A 3 9.11 6.18 16.50
N TYR A 4 8.34 5.27 15.92
CA TYR A 4 6.91 5.39 15.66
C TYR A 4 6.15 4.27 16.37
N GLN A 5 4.96 4.58 16.88
CA GLN A 5 4.10 3.61 17.55
C GLN A 5 3.07 3.01 16.58
N ARG A 6 2.54 3.83 15.66
CA ARG A 6 1.60 3.39 14.62
C ARG A 6 2.04 3.92 13.27
N ILE A 7 2.09 3.04 12.28
CA ILE A 7 2.47 3.38 10.91
C ILE A 7 1.38 2.97 9.93
N LEU A 8 1.38 3.63 8.77
CA LEU A 8 0.72 3.11 7.59
C LEU A 8 1.77 2.83 6.51
N LEU A 9 2.00 1.55 6.22
CA LEU A 9 2.89 1.10 5.16
C LEU A 9 2.12 1.00 3.83
N LYS A 10 2.48 1.80 2.84
CA LYS A 10 1.96 1.69 1.48
C LYS A 10 2.95 0.96 0.60
N LEU A 11 2.52 -0.18 0.06
CA LEU A 11 3.25 -0.98 -0.90
C LEU A 11 2.67 -0.78 -2.30
N SER A 12 3.54 -0.64 -3.30
CA SER A 12 3.09 -0.76 -4.70
C SER A 12 2.68 -2.20 -5.00
N GLY A 13 1.65 -2.40 -5.81
CA GLY A 13 1.31 -3.74 -6.30
C GLY A 13 2.46 -4.35 -7.10
N GLU A 14 3.15 -3.53 -7.90
CA GLU A 14 4.32 -3.96 -8.68
C GLU A 14 5.46 -4.51 -7.82
N ALA A 15 5.55 -4.07 -6.57
CA ALA A 15 6.56 -4.58 -5.65
C ALA A 15 6.35 -6.07 -5.33
N LEU A 16 5.19 -6.65 -5.65
CA LEU A 16 4.89 -8.07 -5.48
C LEU A 16 5.25 -8.93 -6.70
N GLN A 17 5.65 -8.36 -7.84
CA GLN A 17 5.79 -9.12 -9.10
C GLN A 17 7.04 -10.01 -9.18
N GLY A 18 8.06 -9.74 -8.36
CA GLY A 18 9.36 -10.41 -8.48
C GLY A 18 9.97 -10.26 -9.87
N GLU A 19 10.61 -11.33 -10.36
CA GLU A 19 11.26 -11.36 -11.68
C GLU A 19 10.29 -11.65 -12.85
N ASP A 20 9.14 -12.28 -12.56
CA ASP A 20 8.18 -12.74 -13.58
C ASP A 20 7.37 -11.59 -14.23
N GLY A 21 7.42 -10.39 -13.66
CA GLY A 21 6.83 -9.18 -14.25
C GLY A 21 5.29 -9.13 -14.26
N PHE A 22 4.61 -10.12 -13.69
CA PHE A 22 3.15 -10.20 -13.51
C PHE A 22 2.78 -11.06 -12.31
N GLY A 23 1.65 -10.75 -11.66
CA GLY A 23 1.14 -11.60 -10.57
C GLY A 23 1.79 -11.31 -9.21
N ILE A 24 1.98 -12.36 -8.41
CA ILE A 24 2.51 -12.28 -7.05
C ILE A 24 3.61 -13.33 -6.92
N ASP A 25 4.83 -12.88 -6.66
CA ASP A 25 5.98 -13.70 -6.33
C ASP A 25 5.88 -14.14 -4.86
N PRO A 26 5.79 -15.45 -4.58
CA PRO A 26 5.70 -15.97 -3.22
C PRO A 26 6.90 -15.61 -2.34
N ALA A 27 8.12 -15.58 -2.88
CA ALA A 27 9.32 -15.27 -2.11
C ALA A 27 9.34 -13.80 -1.68
N VAL A 28 8.89 -12.90 -2.56
CA VAL A 28 8.75 -11.48 -2.23
C VAL A 28 7.68 -11.27 -1.17
N LEU A 29 6.54 -11.94 -1.31
CA LEU A 29 5.44 -11.87 -0.35
C LEU A 29 5.85 -12.39 1.03
N ASP A 30 6.55 -13.52 1.08
CA ASP A 30 7.03 -14.13 2.32
C ASP A 30 8.08 -13.24 3.01
N ARG A 31 8.98 -12.62 2.25
CA ARG A 31 9.93 -11.64 2.78
C ARG A 31 9.20 -10.44 3.41
N MET A 32 8.22 -9.86 2.73
CA MET A 32 7.44 -8.73 3.27
C MET A 32 6.69 -9.12 4.54
N ALA A 33 6.16 -10.36 4.61
CA ALA A 33 5.51 -10.86 5.81
C ALA A 33 6.48 -10.95 7.00
N GLN A 34 7.75 -11.35 6.77
CA GLN A 34 8.78 -11.33 7.83
C GLN A 34 9.14 -9.91 8.27
N GLU A 35 9.31 -8.97 7.33
CA GLU A 35 9.60 -7.57 7.68
C GLU A 35 8.46 -6.96 8.51
N VAL A 36 7.20 -7.21 8.14
CA VAL A 36 6.04 -6.77 8.93
C VAL A 36 5.98 -7.46 10.29
N LYS A 37 6.33 -8.75 10.36
CA LYS A 37 6.41 -9.50 11.62
C LYS A 37 7.38 -8.85 12.60
N GLU A 38 8.58 -8.50 12.14
CA GLU A 38 9.58 -7.83 12.98
C GLU A 38 9.04 -6.52 13.59
N LEU A 39 8.29 -5.73 12.80
CA LEU A 39 7.65 -4.51 13.30
C LEU A 39 6.60 -4.78 14.38
N VAL A 40 5.77 -5.82 14.18
CA VAL A 40 4.76 -6.22 15.15
C VAL A 40 5.41 -6.73 16.44
N GLU A 41 6.49 -7.51 16.35
CA GLU A 41 7.26 -8.01 17.50
C GLU A 41 7.93 -6.88 18.30
N LEU A 42 8.28 -5.77 17.63
CA LEU A 42 8.75 -4.53 18.26
C LEU A 42 7.62 -3.71 18.91
N GLY A 43 6.36 -4.14 18.79
CA GLY A 43 5.19 -3.48 19.34
C GLY A 43 4.62 -2.35 18.48
N VAL A 44 5.03 -2.25 17.21
CA VAL A 44 4.50 -1.27 16.26
C VAL A 44 3.13 -1.73 15.76
N GLN A 45 2.17 -0.80 15.71
CA GLN A 45 0.85 -1.03 15.12
C GLN A 45 0.92 -0.76 13.62
N VAL A 46 0.68 -1.79 12.81
CA VAL A 46 0.92 -1.73 11.36
C VAL A 46 -0.39 -1.75 10.59
N GLY A 47 -0.72 -0.62 9.95
CA GLY A 47 -1.68 -0.57 8.85
C GLY A 47 -0.96 -0.74 7.51
N VAL A 48 -1.58 -1.44 6.55
CA VAL A 48 -0.99 -1.69 5.23
C VAL A 48 -1.98 -1.30 4.13
N VAL A 49 -1.50 -0.61 3.10
CA VAL A 49 -2.21 -0.40 1.82
C VAL A 49 -1.37 -1.02 0.71
N ILE A 50 -1.97 -1.88 -0.13
CA ILE A 50 -1.26 -2.53 -1.23
C ILE A 50 -1.93 -2.15 -2.55
N GLY A 51 -1.14 -1.66 -3.51
CA GLY A 51 -1.62 -1.35 -4.86
C GLY A 51 -1.97 -2.60 -5.68
N GLY A 52 -2.67 -2.42 -6.81
CA GLY A 52 -3.13 -3.51 -7.70
C GLY A 52 -2.37 -3.64 -9.02
N GLY A 53 -1.33 -2.81 -9.24
CA GLY A 53 -0.64 -2.64 -10.53
C GLY A 53 0.04 -3.89 -11.09
N ASN A 54 0.23 -4.92 -10.27
CA ASN A 54 0.77 -6.22 -10.65
C ASN A 54 -0.21 -7.15 -11.34
N LEU A 55 -1.51 -6.95 -11.10
CA LEU A 55 -2.60 -7.75 -11.69
C LEU A 55 -3.39 -6.93 -12.70
N PHE A 56 -3.52 -5.63 -12.44
CA PHE A 56 -4.31 -4.73 -13.26
C PHE A 56 -3.64 -3.37 -13.43
N ARG A 57 -3.33 -3.00 -14.69
CA ARG A 57 -2.81 -1.69 -15.06
C ARG A 57 -3.88 -0.89 -15.79
N GLY A 58 -4.62 -0.08 -15.05
CA GLY A 58 -5.76 0.67 -15.59
C GLY A 58 -5.42 1.63 -16.73
N ALA A 59 -4.22 2.20 -16.75
CA ALA A 59 -3.79 3.11 -17.82
C ALA A 59 -3.73 2.42 -19.18
N GLY A 60 -3.09 1.24 -19.29
CA GLY A 60 -2.95 0.55 -20.57
C GLY A 60 -4.28 0.01 -21.14
N LEU A 61 -5.24 -0.32 -20.28
CA LEU A 61 -6.57 -0.77 -20.72
C LEU A 61 -7.50 0.40 -21.05
N ALA A 62 -7.36 1.54 -20.38
CA ALA A 62 -8.06 2.77 -20.76
C ALA A 62 -7.61 3.27 -22.14
N GLU A 63 -6.31 3.19 -22.44
CA GLU A 63 -5.78 3.44 -23.80
C GLU A 63 -6.34 2.46 -24.83
N ALA A 64 -6.64 1.22 -24.43
CA ALA A 64 -7.30 0.22 -25.26
C ALA A 64 -8.83 0.41 -25.39
N GLY A 65 -9.38 1.52 -24.89
CA GLY A 65 -10.80 1.88 -25.01
C GLY A 65 -11.70 1.41 -23.87
N MET A 66 -11.14 0.87 -22.78
CA MET A 66 -11.91 0.49 -21.60
C MET A 66 -12.47 1.73 -20.87
N ASN A 67 -13.71 1.62 -20.38
CA ASN A 67 -14.27 2.66 -19.52
C ASN A 67 -13.43 2.82 -18.24
N ARG A 68 -13.00 4.05 -17.96
CA ARG A 68 -12.13 4.37 -16.82
C ARG A 68 -12.69 3.88 -15.47
N VAL A 69 -13.99 4.00 -15.22
CA VAL A 69 -14.61 3.56 -13.96
C VAL A 69 -14.51 2.05 -13.81
N VAL A 70 -14.76 1.30 -14.89
CA VAL A 70 -14.63 -0.16 -14.90
C VAL A 70 -13.18 -0.57 -14.66
N GLY A 71 -12.22 0.11 -15.29
CA GLY A 71 -10.81 -0.11 -15.04
C GLY A 71 -10.43 0.13 -13.57
N ASP A 72 -10.88 1.23 -12.97
CA ASP A 72 -10.60 1.51 -11.57
C ASP A 72 -11.27 0.48 -10.63
N HIS A 73 -12.46 -0.04 -10.97
CA HIS A 73 -13.08 -1.16 -10.23
C HIS A 73 -12.24 -2.44 -10.31
N MET A 74 -11.72 -2.78 -11.49
CA MET A 74 -10.81 -3.93 -11.65
C MET A 74 -9.52 -3.72 -10.86
N GLY A 75 -8.98 -2.49 -10.85
CA GLY A 75 -7.86 -2.10 -10.01
C GLY A 75 -8.16 -2.27 -8.52
N MET A 76 -9.33 -1.85 -8.05
CA MET A 76 -9.76 -2.06 -6.66
C MET A 76 -9.85 -3.56 -6.31
N LEU A 77 -10.42 -4.39 -7.19
CA LEU A 77 -10.45 -5.83 -6.97
C LEU A 77 -9.05 -6.46 -6.95
N ALA A 78 -8.13 -5.99 -7.80
CA ALA A 78 -6.73 -6.40 -7.76
C ALA A 78 -6.07 -6.09 -6.41
N THR A 79 -6.35 -4.94 -5.79
CA THR A 79 -5.85 -4.66 -4.43
C THR A 79 -6.41 -5.63 -3.39
N VAL A 80 -7.66 -6.07 -3.53
CA VAL A 80 -8.25 -7.07 -2.62
C VAL A 80 -7.57 -8.42 -2.80
N MET A 81 -7.27 -8.84 -4.04
CA MET A 81 -6.52 -10.07 -4.30
C MET A 81 -5.14 -10.04 -3.64
N ASN A 82 -4.41 -8.92 -3.78
CA ASN A 82 -3.12 -8.74 -3.10
C ASN A 82 -3.25 -8.71 -1.57
N GLY A 83 -4.31 -8.07 -1.05
CA GLY A 83 -4.58 -8.04 0.39
C GLY A 83 -4.85 -9.44 0.96
N LEU A 84 -5.56 -10.29 0.23
CA LEU A 84 -5.78 -11.69 0.60
C LEU A 84 -4.49 -12.49 0.59
N ALA A 85 -3.64 -12.31 -0.43
CA ALA A 85 -2.34 -12.97 -0.50
C ALA A 85 -1.44 -12.54 0.67
N MET A 86 -1.34 -11.24 0.96
CA MET A 86 -0.57 -10.72 2.09
C MET A 86 -1.11 -11.23 3.43
N ARG A 87 -2.44 -11.29 3.61
CA ARG A 87 -3.04 -11.85 4.83
C ARG A 87 -2.62 -13.30 5.04
N ASP A 88 -2.68 -14.12 3.99
CA ASP A 88 -2.26 -15.52 4.06
C ASP A 88 -0.77 -15.65 4.40
N ALA A 89 0.10 -14.86 3.77
CA ALA A 89 1.53 -14.85 4.08
C ALA A 89 1.82 -14.45 5.53
N LEU A 90 1.12 -13.43 6.04
CA LEU A 90 1.20 -13.04 7.45
C LEU A 90 0.71 -14.16 8.38
N HIS A 91 -0.40 -14.83 8.05
CA HIS A 91 -0.91 -15.96 8.83
C HIS A 91 0.08 -17.13 8.84
N ARG A 92 0.69 -17.47 7.69
CA ARG A 92 1.76 -18.49 7.60
C ARG A 92 3.01 -18.10 8.39
N ALA A 93 3.29 -16.79 8.53
CA ALA A 93 4.36 -16.25 9.37
C ALA A 93 3.99 -16.14 10.87
N TYR A 94 2.79 -16.60 11.27
CA TYR A 94 2.21 -16.50 12.61
C TYR A 94 1.89 -15.07 13.08
N VAL A 95 1.59 -14.17 12.15
CA VAL A 95 1.16 -12.80 12.41
C VAL A 95 -0.36 -12.68 12.24
N ASN A 96 -1.03 -12.16 13.26
CA ASN A 96 -2.46 -11.90 13.19
C ASN A 96 -2.75 -10.74 12.24
N ALA A 97 -3.52 -10.99 11.18
CA ALA A 97 -3.86 -9.99 10.17
C ALA A 97 -5.36 -10.01 9.82
N ARG A 98 -5.90 -8.82 9.52
CA ARG A 98 -7.25 -8.59 8.98
C ARG A 98 -7.17 -7.87 7.65
N VAL A 99 -8.10 -8.19 6.74
CA VAL A 99 -8.28 -7.45 5.49
C VAL A 99 -9.61 -6.71 5.60
N MET A 100 -9.56 -5.41 5.39
CA MET A 100 -10.73 -4.52 5.39
C MET A 100 -10.84 -3.84 4.03
N SER A 101 -11.96 -4.03 3.36
CA SER A 101 -12.20 -3.48 2.02
C SER A 101 -13.07 -2.24 2.08
N ALA A 102 -12.73 -1.22 1.29
CA ALA A 102 -13.57 -0.03 1.10
C ALA A 102 -14.88 -0.34 0.35
N ILE A 103 -14.92 -1.41 -0.45
CA ILE A 103 -16.12 -1.94 -1.08
C ILE A 103 -16.56 -3.24 -0.37
N PRO A 104 -17.84 -3.41 0.00
CA PRO A 104 -18.27 -4.61 0.71
C PRO A 104 -18.12 -5.89 -0.12
N LEU A 105 -17.45 -6.90 0.44
CA LEU A 105 -17.17 -8.19 -0.21
C LEU A 105 -17.44 -9.36 0.75
N LYS A 106 -18.73 -9.55 1.04
CA LYS A 106 -19.22 -10.51 2.04
C LYS A 106 -18.67 -11.92 1.81
N GLY A 107 -18.07 -12.49 2.86
CA GLY A 107 -17.49 -13.84 2.85
C GLY A 107 -16.03 -13.90 2.40
N VAL A 108 -15.48 -12.80 1.87
CA VAL A 108 -14.08 -12.74 1.40
C VAL A 108 -13.19 -12.01 2.42
N CYS A 109 -13.62 -10.82 2.83
CA CYS A 109 -12.94 -9.98 3.81
C CYS A 109 -13.94 -9.11 4.58
N ASP A 110 -13.46 -8.41 5.61
CA ASP A 110 -14.29 -7.52 6.40
C ASP A 110 -14.55 -6.22 5.63
N ASP A 111 -15.70 -5.59 5.88
CA ASP A 111 -15.96 -4.24 5.39
C ASP A 111 -15.14 -3.24 6.21
N TYR A 112 -14.59 -2.19 5.58
CA TYR A 112 -13.86 -1.19 6.33
C TYR A 112 -14.76 -0.47 7.34
N ASN A 113 -14.38 -0.59 8.61
CA ASN A 113 -14.95 0.18 9.70
C ASN A 113 -13.81 0.77 10.52
N TRP A 114 -13.82 2.10 10.69
CA TRP A 114 -12.77 2.83 11.39
C TRP A 114 -12.57 2.36 12.84
N ALA A 115 -13.66 2.18 13.60
CA ALA A 115 -13.58 1.78 14.99
C ALA A 115 -13.02 0.36 15.15
N ASP A 116 -13.42 -0.55 14.25
CA ASP A 116 -12.87 -1.90 14.19
C ASP A 116 -11.39 -1.88 13.81
N ALA A 117 -10.98 -1.09 12.81
CA ALA A 117 -9.58 -0.97 12.41
C ALA A 117 -8.69 -0.51 13.57
N ILE A 118 -9.11 0.54 14.30
CA ILE A 118 -8.42 1.01 15.50
C ILE A 118 -8.35 -0.07 16.58
N ARG A 119 -9.43 -0.83 16.79
CA ARG A 119 -9.44 -1.94 17.76
C ARG A 119 -8.44 -3.03 17.37
N GLU A 120 -8.45 -3.49 16.13
CA GLU A 120 -7.53 -4.55 15.66
C GLU A 120 -6.07 -4.09 15.78
N LEU A 121 -5.76 -2.84 15.39
CA LEU A 121 -4.42 -2.24 15.55
C LEU A 121 -3.98 -2.19 17.02
N ARG A 122 -4.87 -1.77 17.93
CA ARG A 122 -4.58 -1.74 19.38
C ARG A 122 -4.33 -3.13 19.98
N GLN A 123 -4.88 -4.18 19.37
CA GLN A 123 -4.64 -5.58 19.74
C GLN A 123 -3.35 -6.15 19.13
N GLY A 124 -2.55 -5.35 18.41
CA GLY A 124 -1.32 -5.81 17.76
C GLY A 124 -1.58 -6.62 16.49
N ARG A 125 -2.77 -6.51 15.89
CA ARG A 125 -3.07 -7.16 14.60
C ARG A 125 -2.71 -6.21 13.46
N VAL A 126 -2.19 -6.77 12.38
CA VAL A 126 -1.98 -6.03 11.12
C VAL A 126 -3.33 -5.80 10.46
N VAL A 127 -3.58 -4.57 10.01
CA VAL A 127 -4.80 -4.24 9.25
C VAL A 127 -4.45 -3.87 7.82
N ILE A 128 -4.92 -4.67 6.86
CA ILE A 128 -4.68 -4.47 5.44
C ILE A 128 -5.91 -3.79 4.83
N PHE A 129 -5.76 -2.56 4.38
CA PHE A 129 -6.79 -1.79 3.71
C PHE A 129 -6.76 -2.05 2.21
N SER A 130 -7.86 -2.56 1.68
CA SER A 130 -8.04 -2.90 0.26
C SER A 130 -9.15 -2.08 -0.38
N ALA A 131 -9.23 -2.15 -1.71
CA ALA A 131 -10.13 -1.37 -2.57
C ALA A 131 -9.94 0.16 -2.47
N GLY A 132 -8.76 0.61 -2.01
CA GLY A 132 -8.40 2.03 -1.97
C GLY A 132 -9.40 2.89 -1.20
N THR A 133 -9.88 3.96 -1.84
CA THR A 133 -10.91 4.86 -1.29
C THR A 133 -12.34 4.35 -1.54
N GLY A 134 -12.50 3.23 -2.24
CA GLY A 134 -13.79 2.73 -2.71
C GLY A 134 -14.37 3.48 -3.91
N ASN A 135 -13.66 4.48 -4.44
CA ASN A 135 -14.13 5.35 -5.52
C ASN A 135 -13.19 5.29 -6.74
N PRO A 136 -13.72 5.33 -7.98
CA PRO A 136 -12.92 5.53 -9.17
C PRO A 136 -12.25 6.91 -9.17
N PHE A 137 -11.24 7.09 -10.03
CA PHE A 137 -10.42 8.30 -10.20
C PHE A 137 -9.44 8.62 -9.07
N PHE A 138 -9.37 7.79 -8.03
CA PHE A 138 -8.39 7.91 -6.95
C PHE A 138 -7.26 6.89 -7.09
N THR A 139 -6.08 7.22 -6.54
CA THR A 139 -4.96 6.29 -6.49
C THR A 139 -4.88 5.58 -5.14
N THR A 140 -4.09 4.52 -5.07
CA THR A 140 -3.78 3.85 -3.79
C THR A 140 -3.01 4.76 -2.83
N ASP A 141 -2.29 5.76 -3.33
CA ASP A 141 -1.62 6.74 -2.49
C ASP A 141 -2.62 7.70 -1.85
N SER A 142 -3.70 8.08 -2.55
CA SER A 142 -4.84 8.78 -1.92
C SER A 142 -5.43 7.97 -0.77
N ALA A 143 -5.62 6.66 -0.98
CA ALA A 143 -6.12 5.77 0.07
C ALA A 143 -5.14 5.64 1.25
N ALA A 144 -3.84 5.61 0.99
CA ALA A 144 -2.83 5.57 2.03
C ALA A 144 -2.82 6.85 2.87
N CYS A 145 -2.89 8.03 2.25
CA CYS A 145 -3.05 9.27 3.00
C CYS A 145 -4.35 9.28 3.81
N LEU A 146 -5.47 8.89 3.20
CA LEU A 146 -6.78 8.84 3.86
C LEU A 146 -6.77 7.90 5.08
N ARG A 147 -6.37 6.64 4.89
CA ARG A 147 -6.35 5.64 5.96
C ARG A 147 -5.32 5.99 7.01
N GLY A 148 -4.16 6.52 6.64
CA GLY A 148 -3.14 7.00 7.57
C GLY A 148 -3.68 8.09 8.51
N ILE A 149 -4.44 9.04 7.97
CA ILE A 149 -5.11 10.08 8.77
C ILE A 149 -6.18 9.47 9.67
N GLU A 150 -7.07 8.64 9.12
CA GLU A 150 -8.19 8.05 9.88
C GLU A 150 -7.71 7.17 11.03
N ILE A 151 -6.66 6.36 10.81
CA ILE A 151 -6.10 5.53 11.88
C ILE A 151 -5.13 6.31 12.77
N GLU A 152 -4.94 7.62 12.59
CA GLU A 152 -3.98 8.43 13.34
C GLU A 152 -2.58 7.81 13.35
N ALA A 153 -2.09 7.40 12.18
CA ALA A 153 -0.72 6.92 12.03
C ALA A 153 0.27 8.06 12.27
N ASP A 154 1.38 7.76 12.96
CA ASP A 154 2.45 8.73 13.20
C ASP A 154 3.17 9.08 11.88
N VAL A 155 3.17 8.15 10.93
CA VAL A 155 3.81 8.32 9.61
C VAL A 155 3.17 7.40 8.56
N VAL A 156 3.13 7.89 7.30
CA VAL A 156 2.86 7.08 6.11
C VAL A 156 4.19 6.74 5.44
N LEU A 157 4.52 5.46 5.36
CA LEU A 157 5.75 4.96 4.73
C LEU A 157 5.40 4.43 3.34
N LYS A 158 5.87 5.09 2.29
CA LYS A 158 5.63 4.69 0.90
C LYS A 158 6.83 3.90 0.38
N ALA A 159 6.67 2.60 0.20
CA ALA A 159 7.69 1.75 -0.43
C ALA A 159 7.65 1.95 -1.96
N THR A 160 8.80 2.28 -2.55
CA THR A 160 8.94 2.50 -4.00
C THR A 160 10.13 1.72 -4.56
N LYS A 161 10.35 1.80 -5.87
CA LYS A 161 11.53 1.20 -6.53
C LYS A 161 12.80 2.06 -6.39
N VAL A 162 12.66 3.29 -5.92
CA VAL A 162 13.78 4.22 -5.66
C VAL A 162 13.85 4.54 -4.17
N ASP A 163 15.04 4.88 -3.69
CA ASP A 163 15.33 5.02 -2.25
C ASP A 163 14.72 6.27 -1.60
N GLY A 164 14.11 7.16 -2.40
CA GLY A 164 13.43 8.34 -1.89
C GLY A 164 13.00 9.30 -2.98
N VAL A 165 12.87 10.58 -2.63
CA VAL A 165 12.49 11.64 -3.57
C VAL A 165 13.74 12.24 -4.16
N PHE A 166 13.89 12.09 -5.47
CA PHE A 166 14.99 12.66 -6.24
C PHE A 166 14.57 13.96 -6.94
N SER A 167 15.55 14.79 -7.32
CA SER A 167 15.32 16.00 -8.13
C SER A 167 14.82 15.69 -9.56
N ALA A 168 15.12 14.51 -10.07
CA ALA A 168 14.67 13.97 -11.35
C ALA A 168 14.54 12.44 -11.26
N ASP A 169 14.03 11.77 -12.30
CA ASP A 169 14.03 10.31 -12.37
C ASP A 169 15.49 9.78 -12.40
N PRO A 170 15.96 9.08 -11.36
CA PRO A 170 17.36 8.64 -11.28
C PRO A 170 17.71 7.53 -12.29
N VAL A 171 16.71 6.87 -12.88
CA VAL A 171 16.92 5.89 -13.95
C VAL A 171 17.24 6.59 -15.26
N ALA A 172 16.62 7.74 -15.51
CA ALA A 172 16.79 8.51 -16.74
C ALA A 172 17.89 9.58 -16.64
N ASN A 173 18.16 10.09 -15.43
CA ASN A 173 19.11 11.16 -15.18
C ASN A 173 20.14 10.74 -14.11
N PRO A 174 21.41 10.50 -14.47
CA PRO A 174 22.46 10.13 -13.52
C PRO A 174 22.81 11.26 -12.54
N ASP A 175 22.50 12.52 -12.88
CA ASP A 175 22.74 13.68 -12.02
C ASP A 175 21.58 13.95 -11.04
N ALA A 176 20.63 13.02 -10.91
CA ALA A 176 19.51 13.13 -9.99
C ALA A 176 19.99 13.09 -8.53
N GLU A 177 19.64 14.12 -7.76
CA GLU A 177 20.04 14.26 -6.36
C GLU A 177 18.93 13.77 -5.43
N LEU A 178 19.29 12.94 -4.45
CA LEU A 178 18.38 12.48 -3.40
C LEU A 178 18.20 13.55 -2.33
N TYR A 179 16.96 13.85 -1.97
CA TYR A 179 16.65 14.73 -0.85
C TYR A 179 16.48 13.95 0.46
N ASP A 180 17.24 14.31 1.49
CA ASP A 180 17.09 13.72 2.83
C ASP A 180 15.82 14.20 3.55
N LYS A 181 15.44 15.47 3.34
CA LYS A 181 14.29 16.12 3.98
C LYS A 181 13.65 17.13 3.05
N LEU A 182 12.33 17.11 3.00
CA LEU A 182 11.51 18.04 2.22
C LEU A 182 10.32 18.51 3.03
N SER A 183 9.93 19.77 2.83
CA SER A 183 8.63 20.27 3.27
C SER A 183 7.60 20.07 2.16
N PHE A 184 6.31 20.06 2.50
CA PHE A 184 5.23 19.99 1.50
C PHE A 184 5.30 21.15 0.50
N ASN A 185 5.63 22.36 0.96
CA ASN A 185 5.79 23.51 0.06
C ASN A 185 6.95 23.31 -0.91
N SER A 186 8.09 22.79 -0.43
CA SER A 186 9.25 22.52 -1.29
C SER A 186 8.95 21.49 -2.37
N VAL A 187 8.10 20.49 -2.06
CA VAL A 187 7.64 19.50 -3.05
C VAL A 187 6.80 20.17 -4.13
N LEU A 188 5.89 21.08 -3.75
CA LEU A 188 5.03 21.79 -4.69
C LEU A 188 5.81 22.81 -5.54
N GLU A 189 6.66 23.64 -4.92
CA GLU A 189 7.46 24.67 -5.58
C GLU A 189 8.43 24.08 -6.62
N LYS A 190 8.97 22.89 -6.35
CA LYS A 190 9.89 22.18 -7.25
C LYS A 190 9.19 21.16 -8.16
N GLU A 191 7.86 21.05 -8.07
CA GLU A 191 7.04 20.08 -8.82
C GLU A 191 7.56 18.63 -8.72
N LEU A 192 8.05 18.23 -7.54
CA LEU A 192 8.63 16.91 -7.33
C LEU A 192 7.56 15.83 -7.39
N LYS A 193 7.85 14.74 -8.13
CA LYS A 193 6.96 13.59 -8.25
C LYS A 193 7.09 12.67 -7.04
N VAL A 194 6.27 12.90 -6.02
CA VAL A 194 6.30 12.14 -4.75
C VAL A 194 5.23 11.04 -4.64
N MET A 195 4.14 11.14 -5.40
CA MET A 195 3.02 10.18 -5.41
C MET A 195 3.08 9.29 -6.64
#